data_AF-A0A7U2F9W5-F1
#
_entry.id   AF-A0A7U2F9W5-F1
#
_cell.length_a   1.000
_cell.length_b   1.000
_cell.length_c   1.000
_cell.angle_alpha   90.00
_cell.angle_beta   90.00
_cell.angle_gamma   90.00
#
_symmetry.space_group_name_H-M   'P 1'
#
loop_
_entity.id
_entity.type
_entity.pdbx_description
1 polymer ?
#
loop_
_entity_poly.entity_id
_entity_poly.type
_entity_poly.pdbx_seq_one_letter_code
_entity_poly.pdbx_strand_id
1 'polypeptide(L)'
;MDARSNKRKAVPGERDKGGDNKRHKGKKQWDTGRKGVVEHRVIQPGDTGIWATCAMNKEAKSVADLRDLFQEYATKIYGPEQTNGAAADAVSDTEEEDIEAEIKKELADIRKPIIKPLFRPVKLDTQCLMFFKTRLPVEPVAFVEKICQDTAAGVQVQNCRYVKRLTPITAIEKATVKGLEAVAKKVLAPHFHGKDQTARKFAIRPSIRNNKELLRNDVIKTVAAIVGPGHKVDLRGYDLLILVEIYQNVVGMSVVGPDFEKLKRFNLEELQQQPHVNKTDSSGNAKIENHVDSSTNLKVEEHE
;
A
#
# COMPACT_ATOMS: atom_id res chain seq x y z
N MET A 1 41.91 -11.86 -69.95
CA MET A 1 43.15 -12.46 -70.50
C MET A 1 44.32 -11.64 -70.00
N ASP A 2 45.51 -12.24 -70.00
CA ASP A 2 46.57 -11.96 -69.03
C ASP A 2 47.31 -10.62 -69.15
N ALA A 3 47.77 -10.13 -68.00
CA ALA A 3 48.95 -9.27 -67.90
C ALA A 3 49.75 -9.65 -66.64
N ARG A 4 50.64 -10.64 -66.78
CA ARG A 4 51.71 -10.90 -65.80
C ARG A 4 52.95 -10.10 -66.18
N SER A 5 53.54 -9.39 -65.21
CA SER A 5 55.01 -9.39 -65.12
C SER A 5 55.44 -9.28 -63.66
N ASN A 6 56.47 -10.04 -63.32
CA ASN A 6 56.94 -10.29 -61.97
C ASN A 6 58.40 -9.82 -61.91
N LYS A 7 58.82 -9.05 -60.90
CA LYS A 7 60.25 -8.83 -60.59
C LYS A 7 60.45 -8.53 -59.11
N ARG A 8 61.30 -9.35 -58.48
CA ARG A 8 61.70 -9.29 -57.06
C ARG A 8 63.14 -8.76 -56.91
N LYS A 9 63.46 -8.21 -55.73
CA LYS A 9 64.77 -8.03 -55.03
C LYS A 9 64.83 -6.61 -54.40
N ALA A 10 65.44 -6.35 -53.26
CA ALA A 10 65.94 -7.19 -52.15
C ALA A 10 66.06 -6.32 -50.86
N VAL A 11 66.33 -6.95 -49.72
CA VAL A 11 66.42 -6.41 -48.33
C VAL A 11 67.94 -6.38 -47.93
N PRO A 12 68.47 -5.86 -46.78
CA PRO A 12 67.96 -5.09 -45.62
C PRO A 12 68.69 -3.73 -45.35
N GLY A 13 68.26 -2.96 -44.32
CA GLY A 13 69.11 -1.94 -43.68
C GLY A 13 68.45 -0.96 -42.68
N GLU A 14 68.59 -1.24 -41.38
CA GLU A 14 68.65 -0.35 -40.18
C GLU A 14 67.96 1.04 -40.03
N ARG A 15 67.46 1.26 -38.79
CA ARG A 15 67.36 2.50 -37.95
C ARG A 15 66.15 3.45 -38.00
N ASP A 16 65.35 3.29 -36.92
CA ASP A 16 65.08 4.29 -35.86
C ASP A 16 63.81 5.19 -35.90
N LYS A 17 63.31 5.46 -34.68
CA LYS A 17 62.29 6.42 -34.18
C LYS A 17 60.80 6.27 -34.56
N GLY A 18 60.04 5.84 -33.53
CA GLY A 18 58.96 6.66 -32.94
C GLY A 18 57.61 6.76 -33.69
N GLY A 19 56.58 6.08 -33.16
CA GLY A 19 55.19 6.27 -33.60
C GLY A 19 54.17 5.76 -32.58
N ASP A 20 53.20 6.59 -32.24
CA ASP A 20 52.14 6.33 -31.25
C ASP A 20 51.36 5.03 -31.48
N ASN A 21 51.33 4.16 -30.49
CA ASN A 21 50.55 2.92 -30.54
C ASN A 21 49.23 3.06 -29.77
N LYS A 22 48.28 3.82 -30.37
CA LYS A 22 46.90 3.97 -29.86
C LYS A 22 46.13 2.64 -29.94
N ARG A 23 46.36 1.76 -28.97
CA ARG A 23 45.57 0.53 -28.77
C ARG A 23 44.11 0.89 -28.44
N HIS A 24 43.23 0.72 -29.43
CA HIS A 24 41.78 0.75 -29.22
C HIS A 24 41.40 -0.30 -28.16
N LYS A 25 41.11 0.15 -26.93
CA LYS A 25 40.46 -0.71 -25.91
C LYS A 25 39.05 -1.01 -26.40
N GLY A 26 38.86 -2.18 -27.00
CA GLY A 26 37.53 -2.73 -27.25
C GLY A 26 36.75 -2.74 -25.94
N LYS A 27 35.56 -2.12 -25.93
CA LYS A 27 34.71 -2.06 -24.74
C LYS A 27 34.34 -3.49 -24.34
N LYS A 28 34.94 -4.02 -23.27
CA LYS A 28 34.41 -5.20 -22.60
C LYS A 28 33.04 -4.82 -22.08
N GLN A 29 32.00 -5.27 -22.76
CA GLN A 29 30.64 -5.15 -22.31
C GLN A 29 30.51 -6.01 -21.05
N TRP A 30 30.61 -5.36 -19.88
CA TRP A 30 30.23 -5.99 -18.62
C TRP A 30 28.76 -6.36 -18.72
N ASP A 31 28.48 -7.66 -18.79
CA ASP A 31 27.13 -8.19 -18.62
C ASP A 31 26.70 -7.91 -17.18
N THR A 32 25.99 -6.80 -16.99
CA THR A 32 25.32 -6.47 -15.75
C THR A 32 24.12 -7.40 -15.60
N GLY A 33 24.42 -8.63 -15.15
CA GLY A 33 23.45 -9.69 -14.98
C GLY A 33 22.24 -9.20 -14.21
N ARG A 34 21.08 -9.14 -14.88
CA ARG A 34 19.78 -8.80 -14.29
C ARG A 34 19.26 -9.92 -13.39
N LYS A 35 20.00 -10.26 -12.34
CA LYS A 35 19.61 -11.20 -11.28
C LYS A 35 19.34 -10.43 -9.99
N GLY A 36 18.07 -10.12 -9.72
CA GLY A 36 17.62 -9.52 -8.46
C GLY A 36 16.39 -8.60 -8.56
N VAL A 37 16.17 -7.93 -9.70
CA VAL A 37 15.18 -6.82 -9.79
C VAL A 37 13.71 -7.27 -9.90
N VAL A 38 13.45 -8.57 -10.14
CA VAL A 38 12.10 -9.06 -10.49
C VAL A 38 11.23 -9.36 -9.26
N GLU A 39 11.80 -9.89 -8.16
CA GLU A 39 11.03 -10.38 -7.00
C GLU A 39 10.23 -9.27 -6.28
N HIS A 40 10.71 -8.04 -6.34
CA HIS A 40 10.10 -6.89 -5.65
C HIS A 40 8.87 -6.29 -6.36
N ARG A 41 8.51 -6.76 -7.57
CA ARG A 41 7.52 -6.09 -8.43
C ARG A 41 6.21 -6.86 -8.66
N VAL A 42 6.09 -8.09 -8.16
CA VAL A 42 4.94 -8.95 -8.46
C VAL A 42 4.27 -9.43 -7.17
N ILE A 43 2.94 -9.35 -7.14
CA ILE A 43 2.10 -9.93 -6.08
C ILE A 43 2.02 -11.44 -6.32
N GLN A 44 2.30 -12.23 -5.30
CA GLN A 44 2.42 -13.69 -5.36
C GLN A 44 1.38 -14.36 -4.45
N PRO A 45 0.99 -15.62 -4.75
CA PRO A 45 0.28 -16.47 -3.80
C PRO A 45 1.00 -16.52 -2.45
N GLY A 46 0.24 -16.44 -1.36
CA GLY A 46 0.77 -16.39 0.01
C GLY A 46 1.14 -15.00 0.52
N ASP A 47 1.23 -13.96 -0.32
CA ASP A 47 1.40 -12.58 0.14
C ASP A 47 0.21 -12.15 1.02
N THR A 48 0.50 -11.28 2.00
CA THR A 48 -0.48 -10.50 2.77
C THR A 48 -0.22 -9.02 2.53
N GLY A 49 -1.21 -8.15 2.71
CA GLY A 49 -0.97 -6.73 2.49
C GLY A 49 -2.17 -5.82 2.51
N ILE A 50 -1.94 -4.60 2.04
CA ILE A 50 -2.92 -3.50 2.01
C ILE A 50 -2.93 -2.94 0.59
N TRP A 51 -4.08 -3.01 -0.09
CA TRP A 51 -4.33 -2.19 -1.27
C TRP A 51 -4.56 -0.75 -0.83
N ALA A 52 -4.03 0.21 -1.57
CA ALA A 52 -4.42 1.60 -1.43
C ALA A 52 -4.83 2.18 -2.78
N THR A 53 -5.81 3.09 -2.75
CA THR A 53 -6.17 3.92 -3.90
C THR A 53 -5.84 5.38 -3.65
N CYS A 54 -5.49 6.12 -4.69
CA CYS A 54 -5.12 7.54 -4.57
C CYS A 54 -5.75 8.42 -5.67
N ALA A 55 -5.50 9.73 -5.61
CA ALA A 55 -5.73 10.63 -6.72
C ALA A 55 -4.84 10.31 -7.93
N MET A 56 -5.31 10.63 -9.13
CA MET A 56 -4.64 10.32 -10.40
C MET A 56 -3.27 11.03 -10.51
N ASN A 57 -2.25 10.29 -10.94
CA ASN A 57 -0.86 10.77 -11.05
C ASN A 57 -0.26 11.21 -9.70
N LYS A 58 -0.77 10.68 -8.57
CA LYS A 58 -0.26 10.91 -7.20
C LYS A 58 0.21 9.62 -6.52
N GLU A 59 0.38 8.54 -7.27
CA GLU A 59 0.80 7.22 -6.78
C GLU A 59 2.15 7.32 -6.06
N ALA A 60 3.17 7.91 -6.69
CA ALA A 60 4.51 8.03 -6.12
C ALA A 60 4.55 8.83 -4.81
N LYS A 61 3.80 9.94 -4.72
CA LYS A 61 3.66 10.70 -3.48
C LYS A 61 2.87 9.90 -2.43
N SER A 62 1.77 9.27 -2.81
CA SER A 62 0.99 8.41 -1.91
C SER A 62 1.80 7.20 -1.40
N VAL A 63 2.81 6.73 -2.15
CA VAL A 63 3.76 5.69 -1.66
C VAL A 63 4.60 6.22 -0.51
N ALA A 64 5.10 7.46 -0.61
CA ALA A 64 5.86 8.10 0.45
C ALA A 64 4.95 8.38 1.66
N ASP A 65 3.84 9.10 1.45
CA ASP A 65 2.91 9.47 2.51
C ASP A 65 2.41 8.23 3.31
N LEU A 66 2.15 7.09 2.62
CA LEU A 66 1.75 5.84 3.28
C LEU A 66 2.90 5.07 3.93
N ARG A 67 4.14 5.18 3.45
CA ARG A 67 5.30 4.59 4.15
C ARG A 67 5.46 5.22 5.52
N ASP A 68 5.40 6.55 5.57
CA ASP A 68 5.56 7.31 6.80
C ASP A 68 4.41 7.00 7.77
N LEU A 69 3.16 7.05 7.29
CA LEU A 69 1.97 6.69 8.09
C LEU A 69 2.04 5.26 8.63
N PHE A 70 2.40 4.29 7.78
CA PHE A 70 2.46 2.89 8.20
C PHE A 70 3.62 2.64 9.18
N GLN A 71 4.74 3.35 9.05
CA GLN A 71 5.85 3.27 10.00
C GLN A 71 5.49 3.88 11.37
N GLU A 72 4.76 5.01 11.37
CA GLU A 72 4.24 5.65 12.58
C GLU A 72 3.29 4.69 13.33
N TYR A 73 2.25 4.18 12.65
CA TYR A 73 1.29 3.27 13.26
C TYR A 73 1.91 1.93 13.67
N ALA A 74 2.86 1.40 12.89
CA ALA A 74 3.57 0.19 13.30
C ALA A 74 4.39 0.43 14.57
N THR A 75 5.03 1.60 14.71
CA THR A 75 5.80 1.94 15.91
C THR A 75 4.88 2.15 17.12
N LYS A 76 3.70 2.73 16.92
CA LYS A 76 2.64 2.89 17.93
C LYS A 76 2.04 1.55 18.39
N ILE A 77 1.92 0.56 17.51
CA ILE A 77 1.24 -0.73 17.79
C ILE A 77 2.23 -1.82 18.26
N TYR A 78 3.41 -1.92 17.63
CA TYR A 78 4.37 -3.01 17.83
C TYR A 78 5.67 -2.59 18.56
N GLY A 79 5.87 -1.29 18.79
CA GLY A 79 7.07 -0.73 19.40
C GLY A 79 8.27 -0.60 18.43
N PRO A 80 9.25 0.28 18.74
CA PRO A 80 10.35 0.62 17.82
C PRO A 80 11.28 -0.55 17.49
N GLU A 81 11.42 -1.53 18.38
CA GLU A 81 12.30 -2.70 18.20
C GLU A 81 11.83 -3.60 17.04
N GLN A 82 10.53 -3.64 16.76
CA GLN A 82 9.96 -4.48 15.71
C GLN A 82 9.88 -3.75 14.36
N THR A 83 10.07 -2.42 14.35
CA THR A 83 9.77 -1.53 13.21
C THR A 83 10.99 -0.87 12.60
N ASN A 84 12.10 -0.70 13.32
CA ASN A 84 13.32 -0.05 12.84
C ASN A 84 14.16 -0.91 11.87
N GLY A 85 13.51 -1.47 10.85
CA GLY A 85 14.11 -2.25 9.78
C GLY A 85 14.34 -1.47 8.50
N ALA A 86 15.55 -0.93 8.37
CA ALA A 86 16.11 -0.34 7.14
C ALA A 86 15.34 0.88 6.58
N ALA A 87 15.33 1.97 7.34
CA ALA A 87 15.19 3.32 6.80
C ALA A 87 16.57 3.83 6.30
N ALA A 88 17.15 3.15 5.31
CA ALA A 88 18.45 3.49 4.73
C ALA A 88 18.54 2.99 3.28
N ASP A 89 17.87 3.68 2.36
CA ASP A 89 18.14 3.63 0.91
C ASP A 89 17.88 5.03 0.30
N ALA A 90 18.25 6.06 1.06
CA ALA A 90 18.32 7.44 0.60
C ALA A 90 19.77 7.71 0.20
N VAL A 91 20.00 7.93 -1.09
CA VAL A 91 21.31 8.24 -1.65
C VAL A 91 21.84 9.54 -1.04
N SER A 92 22.91 9.46 -0.25
CA SER A 92 23.72 10.61 0.17
C SER A 92 25.13 10.45 -0.40
N ASP A 93 25.42 11.23 -1.42
CA ASP A 93 26.76 11.41 -1.98
C ASP A 93 27.43 12.57 -1.23
N THR A 94 28.45 12.29 -0.41
CA THR A 94 29.46 13.25 0.08
C THR A 94 30.63 12.53 0.75
N GLU A 95 31.76 12.54 0.04
CA GLU A 95 33.12 12.90 0.48
C GLU A 95 33.82 12.19 1.67
N GLU A 96 35.16 12.17 1.56
CA GLU A 96 36.10 11.28 2.24
C GLU A 96 36.34 11.65 3.72
N GLU A 97 35.88 10.83 4.69
CA GLU A 97 36.34 10.90 6.08
C GLU A 97 36.71 9.52 6.68
N ASP A 98 38.00 9.38 6.97
CA ASP A 98 38.66 8.40 7.86
C ASP A 98 38.28 6.90 7.70
N ILE A 99 39.14 6.19 6.95
CA ILE A 99 39.07 4.76 6.65
C ILE A 99 38.91 3.89 7.93
N GLU A 100 39.49 4.29 9.08
CA GLU A 100 39.35 3.52 10.32
C GLU A 100 37.97 3.67 10.98
N ALA A 101 37.34 4.83 10.84
CA ALA A 101 35.97 5.06 11.27
C ALA A 101 34.98 4.35 10.34
N GLU A 102 35.25 4.39 9.03
CA GLU A 102 34.46 3.70 8.00
C GLU A 102 34.50 2.17 8.17
N ILE A 103 35.67 1.56 8.36
CA ILE A 103 35.78 0.11 8.63
C ILE A 103 35.05 -0.29 9.93
N LYS A 104 35.09 0.54 10.99
CA LYS A 104 34.33 0.27 12.23
C LYS A 104 32.82 0.37 12.00
N LYS A 105 32.37 1.29 11.15
CA LYS A 105 30.97 1.47 10.74
C LYS A 105 30.51 0.29 9.87
N GLU A 106 31.28 -0.13 8.87
CA GLU A 106 31.01 -1.32 8.06
C GLU A 106 30.94 -2.60 8.91
N LEU A 107 31.88 -2.81 9.84
CA LEU A 107 31.85 -3.96 10.76
C LEU A 107 30.66 -3.91 11.73
N ALA A 108 30.18 -2.72 12.10
CA ALA A 108 28.96 -2.56 12.88
C ALA A 108 27.69 -2.83 12.03
N ASP A 109 27.68 -2.42 10.76
CA ASP A 109 26.56 -2.63 9.85
C ASP A 109 26.43 -4.08 9.39
N ILE A 110 27.55 -4.79 9.18
CA ILE A 110 27.58 -6.25 8.94
C ILE A 110 27.04 -7.04 10.14
N ARG A 111 27.19 -6.50 11.37
CA ARG A 111 26.72 -7.14 12.61
C ARG A 111 25.26 -6.83 12.95
N LYS A 112 24.63 -5.84 12.32
CA LYS A 112 23.20 -5.58 12.47
C LYS A 112 22.43 -6.67 11.71
N PRO A 113 21.46 -7.37 12.33
CA PRO A 113 20.62 -8.29 11.58
C PRO A 113 19.89 -7.52 10.48
N ILE A 114 19.80 -8.09 9.27
CA ILE A 114 19.08 -7.47 8.15
C ILE A 114 17.57 -7.54 8.43
N ILE A 115 17.07 -6.59 9.21
CA ILE A 115 15.65 -6.44 9.50
C ILE A 115 14.98 -5.94 8.22
N LYS A 116 14.31 -6.87 7.53
CA LYS A 116 13.49 -6.58 6.34
C LYS A 116 12.44 -5.50 6.68
N PRO A 117 12.10 -4.55 5.80
CA PRO A 117 11.05 -3.58 6.10
C PRO A 117 9.69 -4.26 6.32
N LEU A 118 8.86 -3.72 7.21
CA LEU A 118 7.51 -4.25 7.52
C LEU A 118 6.54 -4.11 6.33
N PHE A 119 6.67 -3.00 5.59
CA PHE A 119 5.83 -2.67 4.45
C PHE A 119 6.70 -2.56 3.19
N ARG A 120 6.28 -3.22 2.11
CA ARG A 120 6.97 -3.18 0.82
C ARG A 120 5.99 -2.78 -0.29
N PRO A 121 6.04 -1.54 -0.81
CA PRO A 121 5.19 -1.15 -1.93
C PRO A 121 5.55 -1.92 -3.19
N VAL A 122 4.52 -2.41 -3.87
CA VAL A 122 4.59 -3.04 -5.18
C VAL A 122 4.13 -2.00 -6.20
N LYS A 123 4.99 -1.65 -7.16
CA LYS A 123 4.59 -0.81 -8.29
C LYS A 123 3.67 -1.60 -9.21
N LEU A 124 2.54 -1.02 -9.57
CA LEU A 124 1.54 -1.61 -10.45
C LEU A 124 1.41 -0.78 -11.73
N ASP A 125 0.97 -1.42 -12.81
CA ASP A 125 0.72 -0.77 -14.10
C ASP A 125 -0.70 -0.17 -14.23
N THR A 126 -1.44 -0.09 -13.11
CA THR A 126 -2.79 0.49 -13.05
C THR A 126 -2.75 1.82 -12.29
N GLN A 127 -3.26 2.87 -12.91
CA GLN A 127 -3.36 4.21 -12.30
C GLN A 127 -4.21 4.18 -11.02
N CYS A 128 -3.95 5.13 -10.13
CA CYS A 128 -4.65 5.32 -8.86
C CYS A 128 -4.65 4.12 -7.91
N LEU A 129 -3.80 3.10 -8.13
CA LEU A 129 -3.80 1.85 -7.37
C LEU A 129 -2.36 1.41 -7.01
N MET A 130 -2.19 0.98 -5.77
CA MET A 130 -0.92 0.47 -5.24
C MET A 130 -1.19 -0.65 -4.24
N PHE A 131 -0.19 -1.50 -4.00
CA PHE A 131 -0.27 -2.57 -3.01
C PHE A 131 0.96 -2.55 -2.12
N PHE A 132 0.77 -2.70 -0.82
CA PHE A 132 1.85 -2.84 0.17
C PHE A 132 1.84 -4.27 0.70
N LYS A 133 2.88 -5.05 0.38
CA LYS A 133 3.10 -6.34 1.05
C LYS A 133 3.43 -6.08 2.51
N THR A 134 2.78 -6.80 3.41
CA THR A 134 3.05 -6.81 4.84
C THR A 134 3.81 -8.07 5.25
N ARG A 135 4.51 -8.00 6.38
CA ARG A 135 5.07 -9.18 7.08
C ARG A 135 4.67 -9.13 8.56
N LEU A 136 4.72 -10.28 9.23
CA LEU A 136 4.59 -10.36 10.69
C LEU A 136 5.56 -9.35 11.37
N PRO A 137 5.12 -8.65 12.44
CA PRO A 137 3.87 -8.83 13.20
C PRO A 137 2.61 -8.20 12.60
N VAL A 138 2.68 -7.54 11.43
CA VAL A 138 1.53 -6.79 10.87
C VAL A 138 0.39 -7.73 10.47
N GLU A 139 -0.76 -7.57 11.11
CA GLU A 139 -2.04 -8.14 10.70
C GLU A 139 -2.83 -7.06 9.94
N PRO A 140 -3.04 -7.19 8.61
CA PRO A 140 -3.58 -6.10 7.79
C PRO A 140 -4.94 -5.58 8.21
N VAL A 141 -5.86 -6.42 8.70
CA VAL A 141 -7.23 -6.00 9.02
C VAL A 141 -7.23 -5.09 10.24
N ALA A 142 -6.72 -5.56 11.38
CA ALA A 142 -6.61 -4.79 12.61
C ALA A 142 -5.75 -3.52 12.41
N PHE A 143 -4.71 -3.58 11.58
CA PHE A 143 -3.86 -2.43 11.28
C PHE A 143 -4.61 -1.33 10.52
N VAL A 144 -5.36 -1.68 9.46
CA VAL A 144 -6.16 -0.71 8.70
C VAL A 144 -7.37 -0.23 9.52
N GLU A 145 -8.03 -1.12 10.25
CA GLU A 145 -9.12 -0.75 11.16
C GLU A 145 -8.64 0.26 12.20
N LYS A 146 -7.47 0.07 12.81
CA LYS A 146 -6.90 1.01 13.79
C LYS A 146 -6.61 2.39 13.20
N ILE A 147 -6.00 2.46 12.01
CA ILE A 147 -5.79 3.75 11.30
C ILE A 147 -7.13 4.46 11.07
N CYS A 148 -8.13 3.73 10.57
CA CYS A 148 -9.43 4.30 10.25
C CYS A 148 -10.21 4.74 11.50
N GLN A 149 -10.15 3.97 12.59
CA GLN A 149 -10.75 4.30 13.90
C GLN A 149 -10.11 5.55 14.50
N ASP A 150 -8.78 5.63 14.53
CA ASP A 150 -8.08 6.82 15.05
C ASP A 150 -8.40 8.07 14.20
N THR A 151 -8.42 7.93 12.87
CA THR A 151 -8.83 9.02 11.96
C THR A 151 -10.27 9.48 12.22
N ALA A 152 -11.20 8.53 12.38
CA ALA A 152 -12.61 8.81 12.69
C ALA A 152 -12.80 9.43 14.08
N ALA A 153 -11.90 9.16 15.03
CA ALA A 153 -11.87 9.75 16.36
C ALA A 153 -11.20 11.14 16.42
N GLY A 154 -10.73 11.65 15.27
CA GLY A 154 -10.13 13.00 15.16
C GLY A 154 -8.61 13.04 15.17
N VAL A 155 -7.91 11.90 15.14
CA VAL A 155 -6.45 11.88 14.97
C VAL A 155 -6.10 12.35 13.56
N GLN A 156 -5.35 13.44 13.48
CA GLN A 156 -4.93 14.03 12.21
C GLN A 156 -3.85 13.19 11.53
N VAL A 157 -4.25 12.45 10.50
CA VAL A 157 -3.33 11.72 9.60
C VAL A 157 -2.60 12.73 8.72
N GLN A 158 -1.32 12.94 9.00
CA GLN A 158 -0.47 13.89 8.27
C GLN A 158 -0.16 13.42 6.85
N ASN A 159 0.06 14.37 5.95
CA ASN A 159 0.55 14.21 4.57
C ASN A 159 -0.30 13.37 3.58
N CYS A 160 -1.18 12.46 4.01
CA CYS A 160 -1.92 11.53 3.15
C CYS A 160 -3.06 12.15 2.30
N ARG A 161 -3.02 13.45 1.97
CA ARG A 161 -4.07 14.21 1.26
C ARG A 161 -4.51 13.66 -0.11
N TYR A 162 -3.75 12.74 -0.69
CA TYR A 162 -4.05 12.09 -1.97
C TYR A 162 -4.47 10.64 -1.82
N VAL A 163 -4.33 10.05 -0.63
CA VAL A 163 -4.77 8.68 -0.33
C VAL A 163 -6.27 8.71 -0.14
N LYS A 164 -6.96 7.79 -0.81
CA LYS A 164 -8.40 7.60 -0.68
C LYS A 164 -8.66 6.40 0.22
N ARG A 165 -8.72 5.19 -0.33
CA ARG A 165 -9.11 3.99 0.41
C ARG A 165 -7.92 3.09 0.74
N LEU A 166 -7.94 2.49 1.93
CA LEU A 166 -7.15 1.31 2.28
C LEU A 166 -8.05 0.06 2.25
N THR A 167 -7.65 -1.02 1.56
CA THR A 167 -8.35 -2.31 1.64
C THR A 167 -7.38 -3.38 2.15
N PRO A 168 -7.56 -3.92 3.36
CA PRO A 168 -6.69 -4.93 3.94
C PRO A 168 -6.93 -6.30 3.29
N ILE A 169 -5.88 -7.11 3.16
CA ILE A 169 -5.91 -8.46 2.57
C ILE A 169 -5.11 -9.42 3.45
N THR A 170 -5.82 -10.38 4.05
CA THR A 170 -5.27 -11.39 4.97
C THR A 170 -4.51 -12.48 4.23
N ALA A 171 -4.91 -12.82 3.00
CA ALA A 171 -4.15 -13.72 2.12
C ALA A 171 -4.47 -13.47 0.63
N ILE A 172 -3.49 -13.78 -0.22
CA ILE A 172 -3.59 -13.73 -1.69
C ILE A 172 -3.35 -15.11 -2.31
N GLU A 173 -4.08 -15.40 -3.38
CA GLU A 173 -3.90 -16.56 -4.26
C GLU A 173 -3.96 -16.15 -5.74
N LYS A 174 -3.68 -17.10 -6.65
CA LYS A 174 -3.87 -16.89 -8.09
C LYS A 174 -5.38 -16.78 -8.42
N ALA A 175 -5.78 -15.78 -9.22
CA ALA A 175 -7.16 -15.55 -9.67
C ALA A 175 -7.66 -16.65 -10.63
N THR A 176 -7.97 -17.80 -10.07
CA THR A 176 -8.57 -18.98 -10.70
C THR A 176 -9.64 -19.54 -9.75
N VAL A 177 -10.54 -20.39 -10.23
CA VAL A 177 -11.57 -21.02 -9.35
C VAL A 177 -10.91 -21.74 -8.17
N LYS A 178 -9.86 -22.53 -8.42
CA LYS A 178 -9.10 -23.23 -7.37
C LYS A 178 -8.42 -22.29 -6.38
N GLY A 179 -7.84 -21.18 -6.85
CA GLY A 179 -7.21 -20.18 -5.99
C GLY A 179 -8.22 -19.40 -5.15
N LEU A 180 -9.38 -19.07 -5.71
CA LEU A 180 -10.50 -18.49 -4.97
C LEU A 180 -10.98 -19.42 -3.85
N GLU A 181 -11.15 -20.72 -4.13
CA GLU A 181 -11.49 -21.70 -3.10
C GLU A 181 -10.41 -21.83 -2.02
N ALA A 182 -9.13 -21.86 -2.41
CA ALA A 182 -8.02 -22.00 -1.49
C ALA A 182 -7.90 -20.81 -0.53
N VAL A 183 -7.97 -19.57 -1.06
CA VAL A 183 -7.93 -18.36 -0.22
C VAL A 183 -9.17 -18.24 0.65
N ALA A 184 -10.36 -18.60 0.14
CA ALA A 184 -11.59 -18.61 0.92
C ALA A 184 -11.53 -19.61 2.08
N LYS A 185 -11.12 -20.87 1.83
CA LYS A 185 -10.96 -21.89 2.89
C LYS A 185 -9.96 -21.42 3.95
N LYS A 186 -8.83 -20.82 3.55
CA LYS A 186 -7.81 -20.29 4.47
C LYS A 186 -8.31 -19.10 5.32
N VAL A 187 -8.97 -18.12 4.69
CA VAL A 187 -9.35 -16.85 5.33
C VAL A 187 -10.65 -16.97 6.13
N LEU A 188 -11.59 -17.82 5.73
CA LEU A 188 -12.90 -17.94 6.39
C LEU A 188 -12.90 -18.87 7.60
N ALA A 189 -11.99 -19.87 7.65
CA ALA A 189 -11.99 -20.88 8.71
C ALA A 189 -11.94 -20.32 10.15
N PRO A 190 -11.13 -19.28 10.48
CA PRO A 190 -11.11 -18.70 11.83
C PRO A 190 -12.42 -17.98 12.23
N HIS A 191 -13.27 -17.62 11.26
CA HIS A 191 -14.45 -16.78 11.48
C HIS A 191 -15.77 -17.55 11.41
N PHE A 192 -15.84 -18.62 10.61
CA PHE A 192 -17.06 -19.36 10.30
C PHE A 192 -16.99 -20.86 10.66
N HIS A 193 -15.79 -21.43 10.84
CA HIS A 193 -15.59 -22.89 11.04
C HIS A 193 -15.00 -23.25 12.42
N GLY A 194 -15.19 -22.38 13.41
CA GLY A 194 -14.84 -22.66 14.80
C GLY A 194 -15.71 -23.76 15.42
N LYS A 195 -15.20 -24.43 16.47
CA LYS A 195 -15.91 -25.52 17.17
C LYS A 195 -17.25 -25.09 17.74
N ASP A 196 -17.30 -23.89 18.31
CA ASP A 196 -18.53 -23.27 18.83
C ASP A 196 -19.13 -22.40 17.72
N GLN A 197 -19.83 -23.04 16.79
CA GLN A 197 -20.30 -22.42 15.55
C GLN A 197 -21.51 -21.48 15.80
N THR A 198 -21.21 -20.32 16.37
CA THR A 198 -22.17 -19.21 16.54
C THR A 198 -22.76 -18.79 15.20
N ALA A 199 -24.09 -18.74 15.11
CA ALA A 199 -24.77 -18.19 13.93
C ALA A 199 -24.37 -16.72 13.76
N ARG A 200 -23.93 -16.36 12.55
CA ARG A 200 -23.51 -14.99 12.19
C ARG A 200 -24.19 -14.51 10.93
N LYS A 201 -24.46 -13.22 10.88
CA LYS A 201 -24.86 -12.52 9.68
C LYS A 201 -23.62 -12.10 8.90
N PHE A 202 -23.64 -12.29 7.58
CA PHE A 202 -22.51 -11.93 6.74
C PHE A 202 -22.92 -11.33 5.39
N ALA A 203 -22.00 -10.57 4.81
CA ALA A 203 -22.08 -10.09 3.44
C ALA A 203 -20.79 -10.42 2.67
N ILE A 204 -20.89 -10.56 1.35
CA ILE A 204 -19.74 -10.76 0.45
C ILE A 204 -19.66 -9.57 -0.51
N ARG A 205 -18.49 -8.95 -0.59
CA ARG A 205 -18.25 -7.77 -1.44
C ARG A 205 -17.08 -8.03 -2.40
N PRO A 206 -17.34 -8.58 -3.60
CA PRO A 206 -16.35 -8.65 -4.65
C PRO A 206 -16.03 -7.26 -5.22
N SER A 207 -14.77 -7.05 -5.56
CA SER A 207 -14.22 -5.95 -6.34
C SER A 207 -13.33 -6.60 -7.41
N ILE A 208 -13.56 -6.30 -8.68
CA ILE A 208 -12.90 -6.97 -9.81
C ILE A 208 -12.30 -5.89 -10.70
N ARG A 209 -10.98 -5.97 -10.92
CA ARG A 209 -10.20 -5.04 -11.73
C ARG A 209 -9.32 -5.83 -12.69
N ASN A 210 -9.38 -5.49 -13.98
CA ASN A 210 -8.53 -6.08 -15.03
C ASN A 210 -8.55 -7.63 -15.10
N ASN A 211 -9.63 -8.26 -14.63
CA ASN A 211 -9.89 -9.71 -14.76
C ASN A 211 -11.25 -9.91 -15.44
N LYS A 212 -11.36 -10.93 -16.30
CA LYS A 212 -12.59 -11.30 -17.02
C LYS A 212 -13.02 -12.77 -16.80
N GLU A 213 -12.25 -13.53 -16.03
CA GLU A 213 -12.43 -14.97 -15.82
C GLU A 213 -13.32 -15.24 -14.59
N LEU A 214 -13.11 -14.50 -13.50
CA LEU A 214 -13.87 -14.65 -12.25
C LEU A 214 -15.05 -13.67 -12.23
N LEU A 215 -16.21 -14.15 -12.67
CA LEU A 215 -17.45 -13.36 -12.69
C LEU A 215 -18.01 -13.13 -11.29
N ARG A 216 -18.55 -11.94 -11.04
CA ARG A 216 -19.05 -11.49 -9.72
C ARG A 216 -19.99 -12.49 -9.04
N ASN A 217 -20.96 -13.02 -9.79
CA ASN A 217 -21.98 -13.92 -9.24
C ASN A 217 -21.38 -15.27 -8.82
N ASP A 218 -20.40 -15.78 -9.58
CA ASP A 218 -19.79 -17.06 -9.30
C ASP A 218 -18.80 -16.94 -8.15
N VAL A 219 -18.08 -15.82 -8.04
CA VAL A 219 -17.32 -15.46 -6.83
C VAL A 219 -18.21 -15.46 -5.58
N ILE A 220 -19.38 -14.82 -5.63
CA ILE A 220 -20.32 -14.78 -4.49
C ILE A 220 -20.81 -16.19 -4.14
N LYS A 221 -21.23 -16.99 -5.13
CA LYS A 221 -21.70 -18.38 -4.91
C LYS A 221 -20.61 -19.26 -4.28
N THR A 222 -19.40 -19.26 -4.83
CA THR A 222 -18.28 -20.07 -4.33
C THR A 222 -17.92 -19.67 -2.90
N VAL A 223 -17.84 -18.37 -2.60
CA VAL A 223 -17.51 -17.90 -1.25
C VAL A 223 -18.63 -18.20 -0.25
N ALA A 224 -19.91 -18.01 -0.63
CA ALA A 224 -21.05 -18.35 0.23
C ALA A 224 -21.15 -19.86 0.52
N ALA A 225 -20.84 -20.72 -0.46
CA ALA A 225 -20.79 -22.16 -0.26
C ALA A 225 -19.68 -22.58 0.73
N ILE A 226 -18.55 -21.87 0.74
CA ILE A 226 -17.43 -22.13 1.66
C ILE A 226 -17.70 -21.58 3.06
N VAL A 227 -18.47 -20.49 3.22
CA VAL A 227 -18.97 -20.06 4.55
C VAL A 227 -19.75 -21.18 5.22
N GLY A 228 -20.60 -21.87 4.47
CA GLY A 228 -21.33 -23.06 4.93
C GLY A 228 -22.66 -22.74 5.63
N PRO A 229 -23.36 -23.78 6.12
CA PRO A 229 -24.65 -23.65 6.80
C PRO A 229 -24.52 -22.98 8.18
N GLY A 230 -25.65 -22.57 8.77
CA GLY A 230 -25.69 -21.93 10.10
C GLY A 230 -25.47 -20.41 10.10
N HIS A 231 -24.99 -19.83 9.00
CA HIS A 231 -24.81 -18.40 8.82
C HIS A 231 -25.87 -17.80 7.88
N LYS A 232 -26.25 -16.53 8.10
CA LYS A 232 -27.29 -15.83 7.33
C LYS A 232 -26.69 -14.72 6.48
N VAL A 233 -27.09 -14.62 5.21
CA VAL A 233 -26.73 -13.46 4.38
C VAL A 233 -27.56 -12.24 4.82
N ASP A 234 -26.90 -11.14 5.16
CA ASP A 234 -27.52 -9.83 5.44
C ASP A 234 -26.65 -8.73 4.82
N LEU A 235 -27.14 -8.06 3.78
CA LEU A 235 -26.36 -7.08 3.02
C LEU A 235 -26.22 -5.71 3.71
N ARG A 236 -26.90 -5.50 4.85
CA ARG A 236 -26.95 -4.19 5.55
C ARG A 236 -26.59 -4.30 7.02
N GLY A 237 -27.07 -5.33 7.71
CA GLY A 237 -26.84 -5.58 9.13
C GLY A 237 -26.00 -6.83 9.36
N TYR A 238 -24.88 -6.97 8.66
CA TYR A 238 -23.93 -8.06 8.85
C TYR A 238 -23.11 -7.89 10.14
N ASP A 239 -22.69 -9.00 10.72
CA ASP A 239 -21.68 -9.04 11.80
C ASP A 239 -20.26 -9.10 11.21
N LEU A 240 -20.12 -9.70 10.02
CA LEU A 240 -18.85 -9.87 9.29
C LEU A 240 -19.01 -9.55 7.80
N LEU A 241 -18.07 -8.80 7.23
CA LEU A 241 -18.00 -8.53 5.80
C LEU A 241 -16.80 -9.23 5.17
N ILE A 242 -17.05 -10.07 4.17
CA ILE A 242 -16.02 -10.74 3.39
C ILE A 242 -15.66 -9.85 2.19
N LEU A 243 -14.46 -9.30 2.19
CA LEU A 243 -13.90 -8.51 1.09
C LEU A 243 -13.17 -9.45 0.13
N VAL A 244 -13.46 -9.35 -1.17
CA VAL A 244 -12.80 -10.16 -2.21
C VAL A 244 -12.27 -9.24 -3.30
N GLU A 245 -10.97 -8.96 -3.30
CA GLU A 245 -10.31 -8.09 -4.28
C GLU A 245 -9.62 -8.93 -5.35
N ILE A 246 -10.10 -8.86 -6.59
CA ILE A 246 -9.52 -9.53 -7.75
C ILE A 246 -8.85 -8.47 -8.62
N TYR A 247 -7.54 -8.61 -8.81
CA TYR A 247 -6.73 -7.73 -9.66
C TYR A 247 -5.90 -8.55 -10.63
N GLN A 248 -6.10 -8.36 -11.93
CA GLN A 248 -5.39 -9.11 -12.99
C GLN A 248 -5.43 -10.62 -12.75
N ASN A 249 -4.31 -11.22 -12.35
CA ASN A 249 -4.10 -12.66 -12.13
C ASN A 249 -4.06 -13.07 -10.64
N VAL A 250 -4.39 -12.17 -9.70
CA VAL A 250 -4.43 -12.44 -8.25
C VAL A 250 -5.80 -12.17 -7.63
N VAL A 251 -6.15 -12.97 -6.62
CA VAL A 251 -7.35 -12.81 -5.78
C VAL A 251 -6.92 -12.72 -4.32
N GLY A 252 -7.26 -11.62 -3.66
CA GLY A 252 -7.06 -11.40 -2.24
C GLY A 252 -8.37 -11.48 -1.47
N MET A 253 -8.31 -11.96 -0.22
CA MET A 253 -9.47 -12.00 0.67
C MET A 253 -9.12 -11.51 2.08
N SER A 254 -10.10 -10.89 2.74
CA SER A 254 -10.10 -10.56 4.17
C SER A 254 -11.54 -10.61 4.72
N VAL A 255 -11.65 -10.75 6.05
CA VAL A 255 -12.91 -10.59 6.78
C VAL A 255 -12.76 -9.39 7.69
N VAL A 256 -13.70 -8.45 7.65
CA VAL A 256 -13.68 -7.20 8.43
C VAL A 256 -14.94 -7.05 9.28
N GLY A 257 -14.87 -6.21 10.31
CA GLY A 257 -15.95 -6.04 11.28
C GLY A 257 -17.20 -5.31 10.76
N PRO A 258 -18.24 -5.18 11.61
CA PRO A 258 -19.50 -4.50 11.25
C PRO A 258 -19.32 -2.98 11.06
N ASP A 259 -18.24 -2.41 11.60
CA ASP A 259 -17.95 -0.97 11.53
C ASP A 259 -17.45 -0.50 10.16
N PHE A 260 -17.24 -1.39 9.19
CA PHE A 260 -16.74 -1.04 7.85
C PHE A 260 -17.50 0.10 7.15
N GLU A 261 -18.83 0.12 7.20
CA GLU A 261 -19.61 1.23 6.60
C GLU A 261 -19.57 2.51 7.46
N LYS A 262 -19.44 2.39 8.79
CA LYS A 262 -19.25 3.56 9.69
C LYS A 262 -17.89 4.22 9.43
N LEU A 263 -16.84 3.41 9.29
CA LEU A 263 -15.48 3.80 8.93
C LEU A 263 -15.32 4.13 7.43
N LYS A 264 -16.40 4.58 6.77
CA LYS A 264 -16.45 5.04 5.36
C LYS A 264 -15.80 4.07 4.38
N ARG A 265 -15.95 2.76 4.61
CA ARG A 265 -15.34 1.69 3.80
C ARG A 265 -13.82 1.83 3.72
N PHE A 266 -13.21 2.24 4.85
CA PHE A 266 -11.80 2.58 5.01
C PHE A 266 -11.30 3.66 4.03
N ASN A 267 -12.16 4.60 3.64
CA ASN A 267 -11.77 5.77 2.85
C ASN A 267 -11.25 6.89 3.74
N LEU A 268 -9.92 7.00 3.88
CA LEU A 268 -9.24 8.03 4.65
C LEU A 268 -9.62 9.45 4.19
N GLU A 269 -9.78 9.68 2.88
CA GLU A 269 -10.23 10.96 2.33
C GLU A 269 -11.62 11.36 2.88
N GLU A 270 -12.55 10.41 2.98
CA GLU A 270 -13.89 10.64 3.58
C GLU A 270 -13.87 10.72 5.12
N LEU A 271 -12.87 10.13 5.78
CA LEU A 271 -12.73 10.18 7.24
C LEU A 271 -12.11 11.52 7.69
N GLN A 272 -11.10 12.01 6.98
CA GLN A 272 -10.44 13.30 7.25
C GLN A 272 -11.37 14.51 7.04
N GLN A 273 -12.39 14.39 6.18
CA GLN A 273 -13.33 15.46 5.86
C GLN A 273 -14.49 15.59 6.86
N GLN A 274 -14.57 14.75 7.89
CA GLN A 274 -15.65 14.83 8.87
C GLN A 274 -15.44 16.01 9.81
N PRO A 275 -16.47 16.84 10.08
CA PRO A 275 -16.38 17.87 11.10
C PRO A 275 -16.24 17.21 12.47
N HIS A 276 -15.08 17.38 13.09
CA HIS A 276 -14.84 16.88 14.45
C HIS A 276 -15.80 17.58 15.40
N VAL A 277 -16.70 16.80 16.01
CA VAL A 277 -17.56 17.30 17.09
C VAL A 277 -16.69 17.45 18.33
N ASN A 278 -16.01 18.60 18.42
CA ASN A 278 -15.27 19.00 19.61
C ASN A 278 -16.25 19.01 20.80
N LYS A 279 -16.10 18.02 21.69
CA LYS A 279 -16.69 18.07 23.03
C LYS A 279 -15.88 19.05 23.89
N THR A 280 -15.98 20.33 23.58
CA THR A 280 -15.45 21.42 24.41
C THR A 280 -16.61 22.04 25.19
N ASP A 281 -16.67 21.65 26.46
CA ASP A 281 -17.06 22.44 27.62
C ASP A 281 -18.38 23.22 27.58
N SER A 282 -19.38 22.64 28.24
CA SER A 282 -20.56 23.36 28.72
C SER A 282 -20.18 24.39 29.79
N SER A 283 -19.84 25.60 29.37
CA SER A 283 -19.70 26.79 30.23
C SER A 283 -20.16 28.06 29.51
N GLY A 284 -21.40 28.01 29.00
CA GLY A 284 -22.12 29.16 28.47
C GLY A 284 -22.68 30.02 29.60
N ASN A 285 -21.91 31.02 30.04
CA ASN A 285 -22.34 32.00 31.03
C ASN A 285 -23.49 32.87 30.48
N ALA A 286 -24.65 32.85 31.13
CA ALA A 286 -25.81 33.62 30.69
C ALA A 286 -25.64 35.10 31.07
N LYS A 287 -25.48 35.97 30.07
CA LYS A 287 -25.67 37.42 30.23
C LYS A 287 -27.00 37.83 29.60
N ILE A 288 -27.87 38.36 30.46
CA ILE A 288 -29.09 39.07 30.09
C ILE A 288 -28.71 40.53 29.92
N GLU A 289 -28.97 41.13 28.75
CA GLU A 289 -29.08 42.58 28.60
C GLU A 289 -30.37 42.91 27.86
N ASN A 290 -31.29 43.58 28.57
CA ASN A 290 -32.47 44.20 27.99
C ASN A 290 -32.03 45.53 27.35
N HIS A 291 -32.52 45.81 26.14
CA HIS A 291 -32.67 47.20 25.71
C HIS A 291 -34.10 47.39 25.19
N VAL A 292 -34.91 48.06 26.01
CA VAL A 292 -36.15 48.71 25.56
C VAL A 292 -35.73 50.00 24.86
N ASP A 293 -36.30 50.31 23.72
CA ASP A 293 -36.54 51.72 23.38
C ASP A 293 -37.88 51.88 22.65
N SER A 294 -38.49 53.05 22.80
CA SER A 294 -39.91 53.29 22.54
C SER A 294 -40.17 54.65 21.89
N SER A 295 -41.26 54.73 21.10
CA SER A 295 -41.80 55.95 20.47
C SER A 295 -40.96 56.46 19.27
N THR A 296 -41.49 57.01 18.17
CA THR A 296 -42.82 57.55 17.78
C THR A 296 -43.18 57.10 16.32
N ASN A 297 -44.33 57.35 15.68
CA ASN A 297 -45.77 57.52 15.99
C ASN A 297 -46.51 57.73 14.61
N LEU A 298 -47.85 57.92 14.59
CA LEU A 298 -48.69 58.47 13.47
C LEU A 298 -48.91 57.49 12.27
N LYS A 299 -50.12 56.92 12.08
CA LYS A 299 -51.36 57.45 11.39
C LYS A 299 -51.42 57.01 9.89
N VAL A 300 -52.55 56.67 9.23
CA VAL A 300 -54.03 56.65 9.48
C VAL A 300 -54.70 55.54 8.61
N GLU A 301 -56.00 55.25 8.86
CA GLU A 301 -57.05 54.70 7.93
C GLU A 301 -56.89 53.22 7.42
N GLU A 302 -57.88 52.30 7.47
CA GLU A 302 -59.28 52.26 6.92
C GLU A 302 -59.34 52.37 5.38
N HIS A 303 -60.12 51.62 4.58
CA HIS A 303 -61.06 50.48 4.68
C HIS A 303 -60.63 49.45 3.58
N GLU A 304 -61.23 48.28 3.28
CA GLU A 304 -62.57 47.69 3.43
C GLU A 304 -62.47 46.15 3.44
#